data_AF-A0A0B7N026-F1
#
_entry.id   AF-A0A0B7N026-F1
#
_cell.length_a   1.000
_cell.length_b   1.000
_cell.length_c   1.000
_cell.angle_alpha   90.00
_cell.angle_beta   90.00
_cell.angle_gamma   90.00
#
_symmetry.space_group_name_H-M   'P 1'
#
loop_
_entity.id
_entity.type
_entity.pdbx_description
1 polymer ?
#
loop_
_entity_poly.entity_id
_entity_poly.type
_entity_poly.pdbx_seq_one_letter_code
_entity_poly.pdbx_strand_id
1 'polypeptide(L)'
;MVKLDSIGPRLDIVYASKIEKAESSPSILIESQYYVDQDFMLRLISYSINVYKRYKALPIILVIVTKSFPKANFQDEFTTSSDGYLLQASCRFWAKECFLLTADVVSNYSYCHQITLDPMVALDYFTTHHTLQQIPRHYCSNPTLMLLSSTVKEILSKEYYEMLCKSSATYLLNRNKRNLEHIISDNQDGNTDKKAKSHAKHQPKAFV
;
A
#
# COMPACT_ATOMS: atom_id res chain seq x y z
N MET A 1 -14.53 -6.36 -6.95
CA MET A 1 -13.13 -6.29 -7.41
C MET A 1 -12.25 -6.95 -6.35
N VAL A 2 -11.27 -7.78 -6.71
CA VAL A 2 -10.40 -8.41 -5.70
C VAL A 2 -8.96 -7.97 -5.90
N LYS A 3 -8.30 -7.61 -4.80
CA LYS A 3 -6.85 -7.38 -4.73
C LYS A 3 -6.16 -8.72 -5.00
N LEU A 4 -5.33 -8.77 -6.04
CA LEU A 4 -4.59 -9.96 -6.43
C LEU A 4 -3.10 -9.67 -6.25
N ASP A 5 -2.37 -10.70 -5.78
CA ASP A 5 -0.96 -10.60 -5.39
C ASP A 5 -0.07 -9.98 -6.49
N SER A 6 1.04 -9.38 -6.05
CA SER A 6 2.05 -8.75 -6.89
C SER A 6 2.50 -9.68 -8.02
N ILE A 7 2.34 -9.25 -9.29
CA ILE A 7 2.76 -10.02 -10.48
C ILE A 7 4.30 -9.98 -10.68
N GLY A 8 5.03 -9.50 -9.67
CA GLY A 8 6.49 -9.47 -9.59
C GLY A 8 6.94 -8.84 -8.27
N PRO A 9 8.25 -8.85 -7.95
CA PRO A 9 8.76 -8.42 -6.64
C PRO A 9 8.60 -6.91 -6.34
N ARG A 10 8.06 -6.12 -7.27
CA ARG A 10 7.98 -4.64 -7.17
C ARG A 10 6.64 -4.04 -7.60
N LEU A 11 5.64 -4.86 -7.92
CA LEU A 11 4.35 -4.36 -8.38
C LEU A 11 3.44 -4.17 -7.18
N ASP A 12 3.02 -2.94 -6.93
CA ASP A 12 2.27 -2.59 -5.73
C ASP A 12 0.92 -3.30 -5.67
N ILE A 13 0.02 -3.07 -6.64
CA ILE A 13 -1.32 -3.66 -6.60
C ILE A 13 -1.94 -3.90 -8.00
N VAL A 14 -2.45 -5.12 -8.23
CA VAL A 14 -3.36 -5.42 -9.35
C VAL A 14 -4.76 -5.74 -8.82
N TYR A 15 -5.76 -5.11 -9.42
CA TYR A 15 -7.16 -5.39 -9.18
C TYR A 15 -7.77 -6.03 -10.42
N ALA A 16 -8.29 -7.26 -10.30
CA ALA A 16 -9.05 -7.86 -11.39
C ALA A 16 -10.45 -8.27 -10.91
N SER A 17 -11.38 -8.32 -11.86
CA SER A 17 -12.70 -8.91 -11.62
C SER A 17 -12.57 -10.42 -11.48
N LYS A 18 -13.14 -11.00 -10.42
CA LYS A 18 -13.19 -12.46 -10.21
C LYS A 18 -14.30 -13.15 -11.00
N ILE A 19 -15.10 -12.41 -11.76
CA ILE A 19 -16.24 -12.98 -12.45
C ILE A 19 -15.72 -13.74 -13.67
N GLU A 20 -15.91 -15.07 -13.67
CA GLU A 20 -15.46 -16.02 -14.70
C GLU A 20 -15.99 -15.70 -16.12
N LYS A 21 -16.99 -14.83 -16.23
CA LYS A 21 -17.34 -14.11 -17.47
C LYS A 21 -16.43 -12.89 -17.65
N ALA A 22 -15.12 -13.16 -17.78
CA ALA A 22 -14.03 -12.19 -17.65
C ALA A 22 -13.83 -11.26 -18.87
N GLU A 23 -14.68 -11.32 -19.90
CA GLU A 23 -14.47 -10.53 -21.12
C GLU A 23 -14.96 -9.08 -21.01
N SER A 24 -15.86 -8.74 -20.06
CA SER A 24 -16.52 -7.42 -20.05
C SER A 24 -15.88 -6.38 -19.15
N SER A 25 -15.11 -6.76 -18.13
CA SER A 25 -14.58 -5.82 -17.13
C SER A 25 -13.06 -5.72 -17.22
N PRO A 26 -12.50 -4.54 -17.52
CA PRO A 26 -11.05 -4.37 -17.58
C PRO A 26 -10.40 -4.65 -16.23
N SER A 27 -9.23 -5.29 -16.25
CA SER A 27 -8.37 -5.33 -15.08
C SER A 27 -7.82 -3.94 -14.80
N ILE A 28 -7.64 -3.57 -13.54
CA ILE A 28 -7.08 -2.28 -13.14
C ILE A 28 -5.71 -2.54 -12.51
N LEU A 29 -4.67 -1.91 -13.04
CA LEU A 29 -3.32 -1.95 -12.48
C LEU A 29 -3.03 -0.59 -11.84
N ILE A 30 -2.61 -0.59 -10.58
CA ILE A 30 -2.23 0.62 -9.86
C ILE A 30 -0.78 0.48 -9.38
N GLU A 31 0.08 1.43 -9.75
CA GLU A 31 1.48 1.45 -9.34
C GLU A 31 1.86 2.84 -8.83
N SER A 32 2.49 2.90 -7.66
CA SER A 32 3.03 4.14 -7.12
C SER A 32 4.53 4.19 -7.41
N GLN A 33 4.99 5.30 -7.97
CA GLN A 33 6.39 5.43 -8.37
C GLN A 33 6.91 6.81 -8.01
N TYR A 34 8.16 6.85 -7.53
CA TYR A 34 8.84 8.09 -7.17
C TYR A 34 9.26 8.91 -8.39
N TYR A 35 9.84 8.23 -9.39
CA TYR A 35 10.19 8.80 -10.69
C TYR A 35 9.70 7.89 -11.82
N VAL A 36 9.09 8.48 -12.84
CA VAL A 36 8.70 7.78 -14.07
C VAL A 36 9.78 8.01 -15.11
N ASP A 37 10.46 6.93 -15.49
CA ASP A 37 11.48 6.90 -16.54
C ASP A 37 11.19 5.77 -17.56
N GLN A 38 12.05 5.64 -18.55
CA GLN A 38 11.90 4.62 -19.59
C GLN A 38 11.94 3.19 -19.00
N ASP A 39 12.82 2.93 -18.02
CA ASP A 39 12.93 1.60 -17.40
C ASP A 39 11.66 1.23 -16.63
N PHE A 40 11.06 2.20 -15.95
CA PHE A 40 9.74 2.06 -15.34
C PHE A 40 8.67 1.73 -16.39
N MET A 41 8.60 2.48 -17.49
CA MET A 41 7.58 2.24 -18.52
C MET A 41 7.72 0.86 -19.17
N LEU A 42 8.94 0.40 -19.47
CA LEU A 42 9.19 -0.95 -19.98
C LEU A 42 8.73 -2.04 -19.01
N ARG A 43 8.96 -1.81 -17.71
CA ARG A 43 8.53 -2.71 -16.64
C ARG A 43 7.00 -2.73 -16.51
N LEU A 44 6.33 -1.58 -16.62
CA LEU A 44 4.87 -1.44 -16.62
C LEU A 44 4.22 -2.16 -17.82
N ILE A 45 4.83 -2.07 -19.01
CA ILE A 45 4.40 -2.82 -20.19
C ILE A 45 4.49 -4.33 -19.94
N SER A 46 5.59 -4.80 -19.37
CA SER A 46 5.77 -6.21 -18.99
C SER A 46 4.70 -6.70 -18.02
N TYR A 47 4.34 -5.88 -17.03
CA TYR A 47 3.24 -6.17 -16.12
C TYR A 47 1.90 -6.29 -16.83
N SER A 48 1.62 -5.39 -17.76
CA SER A 48 0.38 -5.38 -18.52
C SER A 48 0.23 -6.62 -19.41
N ILE A 49 1.33 -7.06 -20.01
CA ILE A 49 1.40 -8.33 -20.76
C ILE A 49 1.09 -9.52 -19.83
N ASN A 50 1.60 -9.53 -18.61
CA ASN A 50 1.33 -10.61 -17.66
C ASN A 50 -0.14 -10.61 -17.18
N VAL A 51 -0.72 -9.43 -16.96
CA VAL A 51 -2.17 -9.27 -16.69
C VAL A 51 -2.97 -9.85 -17.87
N TYR A 52 -2.65 -9.47 -19.10
CA TYR A 52 -3.33 -10.01 -20.28
C TYR A 52 -3.19 -11.53 -20.41
N LYS A 53 -1.98 -12.09 -20.19
CA LYS A 53 -1.77 -13.54 -20.23
C LYS A 53 -2.69 -14.28 -19.27
N ARG A 54 -2.89 -13.72 -18.06
CA ARG A 54 -3.66 -14.30 -16.98
C ARG A 54 -5.17 -14.11 -17.13
N TYR A 55 -5.62 -12.91 -17.47
CA TYR A 55 -7.05 -12.54 -17.46
C TYR A 55 -7.65 -12.38 -18.85
N LYS A 56 -6.84 -12.49 -19.91
CA LYS A 56 -7.24 -12.30 -21.32
C LYS A 56 -7.88 -10.94 -21.63
N ALA A 57 -7.63 -9.95 -20.76
CA ALA A 57 -8.12 -8.59 -20.90
C ALA A 57 -6.97 -7.60 -20.70
N LEU A 58 -6.88 -6.60 -21.58
CA LEU A 58 -5.94 -5.49 -21.42
C LEU A 58 -6.34 -4.64 -20.20
N PRO A 59 -5.37 -4.22 -19.37
CA PRO A 59 -5.68 -3.43 -18.19
C PRO A 59 -5.97 -1.96 -18.53
N ILE A 60 -6.70 -1.30 -17.63
CA ILE A 60 -6.63 0.15 -17.42
C ILE A 60 -5.59 0.36 -16.33
N ILE A 61 -4.67 1.31 -16.55
CA ILE A 61 -3.52 1.52 -15.68
C ILE A 61 -3.58 2.92 -15.08
N LEU A 62 -3.35 3.01 -13.78
CA LEU A 62 -3.16 4.26 -13.06
C LEU A 62 -1.79 4.25 -12.38
N VAL A 63 -0.93 5.19 -12.76
CA VAL A 63 0.37 5.42 -12.15
C VAL A 63 0.28 6.65 -11.26
N ILE A 64 0.63 6.52 -9.99
CA ILE A 64 0.71 7.65 -9.05
C ILE A 64 2.17 8.09 -8.98
N VAL A 65 2.45 9.29 -9.47
CA VAL A 65 3.80 9.87 -9.54
C VAL A 65 3.99 10.79 -8.34
N THR A 66 4.78 10.34 -7.38
CA THR A 66 4.93 11.04 -6.09
C THR A 66 5.98 12.14 -6.09
N LYS A 67 6.86 12.20 -7.10
CA LYS A 67 7.81 13.32 -7.24
C LYS A 67 7.73 14.04 -8.59
N SER A 68 8.25 13.44 -9.66
CA SER A 68 8.29 14.07 -11.00
C SER A 68 8.87 13.10 -12.03
N PHE A 69 9.10 13.61 -13.25
CA PHE A 69 9.91 12.97 -14.28
C PHE A 69 11.39 13.37 -14.11
N PRO A 70 12.36 12.46 -14.34
CA PRO A 70 13.79 12.78 -14.20
C PRO A 70 14.27 13.86 -15.18
N LYS A 71 13.58 14.02 -16.31
CA LYS A 71 13.88 15.01 -17.34
C LYS A 71 12.58 15.56 -17.91
N ALA A 72 12.51 16.88 -18.11
CA ALA A 72 11.31 17.55 -18.62
C ALA A 72 10.89 17.02 -20.01
N ASN A 73 11.86 16.72 -20.88
CA ASN A 73 11.58 16.19 -22.21
C ASN A 73 10.93 14.79 -22.21
N PHE A 74 11.04 14.04 -21.12
CA PHE A 74 10.38 12.74 -21.00
C PHE A 74 8.88 12.91 -20.69
N GLN A 75 8.50 13.99 -20.01
CA GLN A 75 7.09 14.33 -19.77
C GLN A 75 6.35 14.67 -21.08
N ASP A 76 7.07 15.21 -22.08
CA ASP A 76 6.51 15.55 -23.40
C ASP A 76 6.05 14.31 -24.20
N GLU A 77 6.45 13.10 -23.78
CA GLU A 77 5.98 11.84 -24.38
C GLU A 77 4.52 11.51 -24.01
N PHE A 78 3.96 12.23 -23.02
CA PHE A 78 2.60 12.04 -22.54
C PHE A 78 1.68 13.18 -22.99
N THR A 79 0.42 12.85 -23.26
CA THR A 79 -0.61 13.83 -23.60
C THR A 79 -1.51 14.10 -22.41
N THR A 80 -2.07 15.30 -22.28
CA THR A 80 -3.12 15.54 -21.28
C THR A 80 -4.39 14.78 -21.65
N SER A 81 -5.03 14.16 -20.66
CA SER A 81 -6.33 13.50 -20.80
C SER A 81 -7.46 14.48 -21.14
N SER A 82 -8.59 13.98 -21.59
CA SER A 82 -9.74 14.81 -22.00
C SER A 82 -10.34 15.65 -20.87
N ASP A 83 -10.23 15.19 -19.62
CA ASP A 83 -10.68 15.89 -18.42
C ASP A 83 -9.64 16.89 -17.89
N GLY A 84 -8.41 16.87 -18.41
CA GLY A 84 -7.36 17.84 -18.07
C GLY A 84 -6.52 17.49 -16.84
N TYR A 85 -6.93 16.49 -16.05
CA TYR A 85 -6.34 16.23 -14.73
C TYR A 85 -5.24 15.17 -14.72
N LEU A 86 -5.09 14.41 -15.81
CA LEU A 86 -4.15 13.29 -15.91
C LEU A 86 -3.24 13.45 -17.13
N LEU A 87 -2.04 12.89 -17.04
CA LEU A 87 -1.26 12.59 -18.24
C LEU A 87 -1.65 11.21 -18.75
N GLN A 88 -1.56 11.01 -20.06
CA GLN A 88 -1.94 9.79 -20.73
C GLN A 88 -0.78 9.30 -21.61
N ALA A 89 -0.45 8.02 -21.45
CA ALA A 89 0.55 7.35 -22.28
C ALA A 89 -0.09 6.67 -23.51
N SER A 90 0.68 6.52 -24.58
CA SER A 90 0.27 5.72 -25.74
C SER A 90 0.21 4.23 -25.39
N CYS A 91 -0.98 3.63 -25.48
CA CYS A 91 -1.25 2.28 -24.97
C CYS A 91 -1.33 1.17 -26.02
N ARG A 92 -1.02 1.46 -27.29
CA ARG A 92 -1.26 0.52 -28.40
C ARG A 92 -0.66 -0.86 -28.11
N PHE A 93 -1.53 -1.86 -28.07
CA PHE A 93 -1.23 -3.29 -27.89
C PHE A 93 -0.83 -3.76 -26.48
N TRP A 94 -0.70 -2.88 -25.48
CA TRP A 94 -0.27 -3.29 -24.14
C TRP A 94 -1.21 -2.89 -23.02
N ALA A 95 -2.09 -1.90 -23.22
CA ALA A 95 -3.13 -1.52 -22.27
C ALA A 95 -4.37 -0.99 -23.00
N LYS A 96 -5.50 -0.88 -22.28
CA LYS A 96 -6.64 -0.09 -22.76
C LYS A 96 -6.34 1.39 -22.63
N GLU A 97 -5.94 1.80 -21.43
CA GLU A 97 -5.58 3.17 -21.08
C GLU A 97 -4.50 3.14 -20.00
N CYS A 98 -3.65 4.17 -19.99
CA CYS A 98 -2.61 4.35 -18.99
C CYS A 98 -2.55 5.83 -18.64
N PHE A 99 -2.97 6.11 -17.41
CA PHE A 99 -3.02 7.44 -16.85
C PHE A 99 -1.92 7.61 -15.80
N LEU A 100 -1.33 8.79 -15.77
CA LEU A 100 -0.38 9.19 -14.75
C LEU A 100 -0.98 10.36 -13.97
N LEU A 101 -1.08 10.16 -12.67
CA LEU A 101 -1.48 11.15 -11.68
C LEU A 101 -0.20 11.82 -11.18
N THR A 102 -0.04 13.11 -11.44
CA THR A 102 1.18 13.85 -11.13
C THR A 102 0.83 15.19 -10.49
N ALA A 103 1.59 15.60 -9.46
CA ALA A 103 1.39 16.88 -8.78
C ALA A 103 1.42 18.08 -9.74
N ASP A 104 2.26 18.01 -10.80
CA ASP A 104 2.50 19.12 -11.72
C ASP A 104 1.26 19.48 -12.54
N VAL A 105 0.52 18.49 -13.05
CA VAL A 105 -0.70 18.72 -13.85
C VAL A 105 -1.79 19.40 -13.04
N VAL A 106 -1.95 19.00 -11.79
CA VAL A 106 -3.03 19.49 -10.94
C VAL A 106 -2.68 20.85 -10.33
N SER A 107 -1.40 21.16 -10.12
CA SER A 107 -0.95 22.50 -9.70
C SER A 107 -1.31 23.63 -10.68
N ASN A 108 -1.41 23.33 -11.97
CA ASN A 108 -1.84 24.28 -13.00
C ASN A 108 -3.35 24.56 -12.95
N TYR A 109 -4.14 23.61 -12.46
CA TYR A 109 -5.54 23.83 -12.13
C TYR A 109 -5.61 24.45 -10.75
N SER A 110 -5.57 25.78 -10.68
CA SER A 110 -5.66 26.55 -9.44
C SER A 110 -6.71 25.95 -8.50
N TYR A 111 -6.25 25.22 -7.48
CA TYR A 111 -7.01 24.69 -6.35
C TYR A 111 -7.67 25.82 -5.53
N CYS A 112 -7.76 27.05 -6.01
CA CYS A 112 -8.25 28.20 -5.26
C CYS A 112 -9.68 28.61 -5.62
N HIS A 113 -10.27 28.10 -6.72
CA HIS A 113 -11.52 28.68 -7.24
C HIS A 113 -12.69 27.69 -7.37
N GLN A 114 -12.49 26.40 -7.09
CA GLN A 114 -13.56 25.40 -7.17
C GLN A 114 -14.08 25.03 -5.78
N ILE A 115 -15.40 25.16 -5.58
CA ILE A 115 -16.09 24.82 -4.32
C ILE A 115 -16.10 23.29 -4.11
N THR A 116 -15.98 22.51 -5.19
CA THR A 116 -15.96 21.05 -5.19
C THR A 116 -14.77 20.56 -5.99
N LEU A 117 -13.86 19.84 -5.34
CA LEU A 117 -12.77 19.12 -6.01
C LEU A 117 -13.33 17.90 -6.70
N ASP A 118 -12.94 17.69 -7.96
CA ASP A 118 -13.11 16.41 -8.64
C ASP A 118 -12.45 15.28 -7.83
N PRO A 119 -13.05 14.08 -7.74
CA PRO A 119 -12.46 12.97 -6.97
C PRO A 119 -11.03 12.60 -7.36
N MET A 120 -10.66 12.71 -8.65
CA MET A 120 -9.30 12.41 -9.11
C MET A 120 -8.32 13.51 -8.70
N VAL A 121 -8.76 14.78 -8.73
CA VAL A 121 -7.99 15.92 -8.21
C VAL A 121 -7.78 15.81 -6.70
N ALA A 122 -8.82 15.40 -5.96
CA ALA A 122 -8.72 15.16 -4.53
C ALA A 122 -7.77 13.99 -4.21
N LEU A 123 -7.81 12.92 -5.02
CA LEU A 123 -6.89 11.79 -4.90
C LEU A 123 -5.44 12.20 -5.21
N ASP A 124 -5.20 12.97 -6.27
CA ASP A 124 -3.88 13.52 -6.58
C ASP A 124 -3.35 14.31 -5.39
N TYR A 125 -4.10 15.33 -4.96
CA TYR A 125 -3.72 16.18 -3.83
C TYR A 125 -3.34 15.34 -2.60
N PHE A 126 -4.19 14.37 -2.26
CA PHE A 126 -3.97 13.51 -1.10
C PHE A 126 -2.72 12.62 -1.23
N THR A 127 -2.41 12.14 -2.43
CA THR A 127 -1.33 11.16 -2.66
C THR A 127 0.01 11.80 -2.98
N THR A 128 0.01 13.00 -3.55
CA THR A 128 1.24 13.72 -3.94
C THR A 128 1.63 14.80 -2.94
N HIS A 129 0.69 15.39 -2.20
CA HIS A 129 0.99 16.38 -1.17
C HIS A 129 1.08 15.70 0.20
N HIS A 130 2.32 15.46 0.65
CA HIS A 130 2.66 14.63 1.83
C HIS A 130 2.17 15.14 3.20
N THR A 131 1.41 16.24 3.27
CA THR A 131 0.99 16.81 4.55
C THR A 131 -0.54 16.94 4.64
N LEU A 132 -1.18 15.92 5.23
CA LEU A 132 -2.61 15.95 5.59
C LEU A 132 -2.99 17.15 6.45
N GLN A 133 -2.03 17.71 7.20
CA GLN A 133 -2.19 18.91 8.03
C GLN A 133 -2.30 20.21 7.22
N GLN A 134 -2.00 20.17 5.92
CA GLN A 134 -2.02 21.32 5.03
C GLN A 134 -3.24 21.35 4.10
N ILE A 135 -4.21 20.43 4.25
CA ILE A 135 -5.48 20.52 3.51
C ILE A 135 -6.09 21.89 3.82
N PRO A 136 -6.27 22.77 2.81
CA PRO A 136 -6.88 24.07 3.03
C PRO A 136 -8.24 23.91 3.71
N ARG A 137 -8.57 24.79 4.66
CA ARG A 137 -9.81 24.67 5.45
C ARG A 137 -11.09 24.56 4.59
N HIS A 138 -11.09 25.17 3.41
CA HIS A 138 -12.21 25.10 2.48
C HIS A 138 -12.40 23.71 1.84
N TYR A 139 -11.38 22.84 1.88
CA TYR A 139 -11.43 21.47 1.41
C TYR A 139 -11.59 20.42 2.50
N CYS A 140 -11.55 20.80 3.78
CA CYS A 140 -11.77 19.88 4.90
C CYS A 140 -13.17 19.24 4.89
N SER A 141 -14.15 19.85 4.22
CA SER A 141 -15.51 19.31 4.05
C SER A 141 -15.70 18.55 2.74
N ASN A 142 -14.65 18.40 1.91
CA ASN A 142 -14.75 17.62 0.69
C ASN A 142 -14.96 16.13 1.03
N PRO A 143 -16.00 15.47 0.50
CA PRO A 143 -16.34 14.11 0.87
C PRO A 143 -15.25 13.10 0.50
N THR A 144 -14.56 13.30 -0.63
CA THR A 144 -13.47 12.41 -1.08
C THR A 144 -12.26 12.52 -0.16
N LEU A 145 -11.81 13.74 0.18
CA LEU A 145 -10.70 13.93 1.11
C LEU A 145 -11.02 13.42 2.52
N MET A 146 -12.26 13.62 2.99
CA MET A 146 -12.71 13.07 4.27
C MET A 146 -12.68 11.54 4.27
N LEU A 147 -13.19 10.92 3.21
CA LEU A 147 -13.16 9.47 3.04
C LEU A 147 -11.71 8.96 3.05
N LEU A 148 -10.85 9.49 2.19
CA LEU A 148 -9.43 9.10 2.11
C LEU A 148 -8.71 9.26 3.46
N SER A 149 -8.90 10.39 4.14
CA SER A 149 -8.31 10.62 5.47
C SER A 149 -8.80 9.61 6.51
N SER A 150 -10.10 9.31 6.53
CA SER A 150 -10.68 8.33 7.46
C SER A 150 -10.16 6.92 7.18
N THR A 151 -10.07 6.52 5.91
CA THR A 151 -9.55 5.21 5.49
C THR A 151 -8.08 5.07 5.88
N VAL A 152 -7.25 6.08 5.64
CA VAL A 152 -5.84 6.03 6.06
C VAL A 152 -5.71 5.91 7.57
N LYS A 153 -6.49 6.66 8.36
CA LYS A 153 -6.49 6.53 9.83
C LYS A 153 -6.86 5.13 10.29
N GLU A 154 -7.86 4.51 9.66
CA GLU A 154 -8.27 3.15 9.96
C GLU A 154 -7.15 2.14 9.64
N ILE A 155 -6.55 2.24 8.45
CA ILE A 155 -5.43 1.38 8.03
C ILE A 155 -4.24 1.52 9.00
N LEU A 156 -3.81 2.76 9.29
CA LEU A 156 -2.68 3.00 10.19
C LEU A 156 -2.94 2.51 11.62
N SER A 157 -4.17 2.67 12.11
CA SER A 157 -4.56 2.17 13.43
C SER A 157 -4.46 0.64 13.49
N LYS A 158 -4.89 -0.04 12.43
CA LYS A 158 -4.80 -1.49 12.32
C LYS A 158 -3.35 -1.97 12.21
N GLU A 159 -2.54 -1.34 11.38
CA GLU A 159 -1.11 -1.67 11.23
C GLU A 159 -0.34 -1.47 12.55
N TYR A 160 -0.60 -0.37 13.25
CA TYR A 160 -0.02 -0.10 14.56
C TYR A 160 -0.41 -1.19 15.58
N TYR A 161 -1.67 -1.59 15.59
CA TYR A 161 -2.15 -2.68 16.45
C TYR A 161 -1.47 -4.02 16.12
N GLU A 162 -1.35 -4.38 14.84
CA GLU A 162 -0.66 -5.60 14.41
C GLU A 162 0.83 -5.59 14.78
N MET A 163 1.50 -4.43 14.67
CA MET A 163 2.90 -4.25 15.08
C MET A 163 3.09 -4.47 16.59
N LEU A 164 2.19 -3.94 17.42
CA LEU A 164 2.20 -4.16 18.86
C LEU A 164 2.00 -5.63 19.23
N CYS A 165 1.03 -6.31 18.58
CA CYS A 165 0.79 -7.73 18.79
C CYS A 165 2.00 -8.59 18.42
N LYS A 166 2.64 -8.33 17.27
CA LYS A 166 3.86 -9.04 16.84
C LYS A 166 5.00 -8.83 17.83
N SER A 167 5.24 -7.59 18.25
CA SER A 167 6.31 -7.25 19.21
C SER A 167 6.10 -7.96 20.55
N SER A 168 4.85 -8.00 21.05
CA SER A 168 4.48 -8.72 22.27
C SER A 168 4.69 -10.23 22.13
N ALA A 169 4.29 -10.83 21.00
CA ALA A 169 4.49 -12.25 20.73
C ALA A 169 5.98 -12.60 20.66
N THR A 170 6.80 -11.80 19.96
CA THR A 170 8.26 -11.98 19.89
C THR A 170 8.90 -11.87 21.27
N TYR A 171 8.46 -10.93 22.09
CA TYR A 171 8.93 -10.80 23.47
C TYR A 171 8.63 -12.05 24.32
N LEU A 172 7.39 -12.57 24.26
CA LEU A 172 7.00 -13.79 24.96
C LEU A 172 7.80 -15.00 24.49
N LEU A 173 8.02 -15.12 23.18
CA LEU A 173 8.76 -16.23 22.59
C LEU A 173 10.23 -16.20 23.00
N ASN A 174 10.86 -15.02 23.03
CA ASN A 174 12.23 -14.84 23.51
C ASN A 174 12.37 -15.05 25.02
N ARG A 175 11.33 -14.76 25.80
CA ARG A 175 11.30 -15.07 27.24
C ARG A 175 11.21 -16.57 27.49
N ASN A 176 10.31 -17.25 26.77
CA ASN A 176 10.15 -18.69 26.88
C ASN A 176 11.41 -19.44 26.43
N LYS A 177 12.06 -18.99 25.35
CA LYS A 177 13.34 -19.52 24.90
C LYS A 177 14.40 -19.46 26.00
N ARG A 178 14.60 -18.29 26.63
CA ARG A 178 15.55 -18.12 27.74
C ARG A 178 15.23 -19.01 28.93
N ASN A 179 13.94 -19.15 29.27
CA ASN A 179 13.52 -20.04 30.36
C ASN A 179 13.84 -21.50 30.04
N LEU A 180 13.62 -21.95 28.79
CA LEU A 180 13.96 -23.30 28.36
C LEU A 180 15.48 -23.53 28.35
N GLU A 181 16.26 -22.56 27.89
CA GLU A 181 17.72 -22.61 27.94
C GLU A 181 18.23 -22.78 29.38
N HIS A 182 17.65 -22.05 30.34
CA HIS A 182 17.97 -22.17 31.76
C HIS A 182 17.61 -23.54 32.33
N ILE A 183 16.44 -24.09 31.98
CA ILE A 183 16.03 -25.44 32.41
C ILE A 183 16.99 -26.49 31.83
N ILE A 184 17.45 -26.31 30.60
CA ILE A 184 18.39 -27.25 29.97
C ILE A 184 19.76 -27.16 30.65
N SER A 185 20.27 -25.96 30.96
CA SER A 185 21.55 -25.80 31.66
C SER A 185 21.51 -26.41 33.07
N ASP A 186 20.43 -26.17 33.83
CA ASP A 186 20.27 -26.70 35.18
C ASP A 186 20.19 -28.24 35.21
N ASN A 187 19.71 -28.86 34.14
CA ASN A 187 19.65 -30.32 34.00
C ASN A 187 20.95 -30.94 33.50
N GLN A 188 21.86 -30.16 32.90
CA GLN A 188 23.18 -30.63 32.44
C GLN A 188 24.23 -30.60 33.54
N ASP A 189 24.08 -29.74 34.55
CA ASP A 189 24.99 -29.67 35.72
C ASP A 189 24.67 -30.70 36.82
N GLY A 190 23.92 -31.75 36.49
CA GLY A 190 23.46 -32.78 37.42
C GLY A 190 24.29 -34.06 37.47
N ASN A 191 25.42 -34.04 38.18
CA ASN A 191 25.96 -35.18 38.94
C ASN A 191 26.68 -34.57 40.15
N THR A 192 26.27 -34.62 41.41
CA THR A 192 25.55 -35.62 42.22
C THR A 192 24.89 -34.94 43.44
N ASP A 193 23.79 -35.53 43.89
CA ASP A 193 23.23 -35.54 45.26
C ASP A 193 22.35 -34.39 45.83
N LYS A 194 21.11 -34.81 46.14
CA LYS A 194 20.17 -34.33 47.17
C LYS A 194 19.68 -32.87 47.12
N LYS A 195 18.54 -32.66 46.43
CA LYS A 195 17.41 -31.87 46.98
C LYS A 195 16.08 -32.08 46.27
N ALA A 196 15.61 -33.33 46.26
CA ALA A 196 14.17 -33.58 46.21
C ALA A 196 13.56 -33.20 47.58
N LYS A 197 13.23 -31.91 47.78
CA LYS A 197 12.24 -31.36 48.74
C LYS A 197 12.45 -29.85 48.90
N SER A 198 11.71 -29.07 48.10
CA SER A 198 10.90 -27.93 48.56
C SER A 198 10.60 -27.04 47.37
N HIS A 199 9.45 -27.24 46.72
CA HIS A 199 8.59 -26.18 46.19
C HIS A 199 7.23 -26.80 45.82
N ALA A 200 6.64 -27.46 46.81
CA ALA A 200 5.21 -27.69 46.91
C ALA A 200 4.75 -27.07 48.23
N LYS A 201 4.65 -25.73 48.27
CA LYS A 201 3.85 -24.95 49.23
C LYS A 201 4.09 -23.46 48.96
N HIS A 202 3.25 -22.89 48.11
CA HIS A 202 2.53 -21.66 48.42
C HIS A 202 1.34 -21.54 47.46
N GLN A 203 0.22 -22.14 47.87
CA GLN A 203 -1.09 -21.65 47.46
C GLN A 203 -1.26 -20.24 48.03
N PRO A 204 -1.66 -19.23 47.22
CA PRO A 204 -2.42 -18.12 47.74
C PRO A 204 -3.83 -18.60 48.02
N LYS A 205 -4.26 -18.42 49.27
CA LYS A 205 -5.64 -18.62 49.73
C LYS A 205 -6.59 -17.78 48.87
N ALA A 206 -7.72 -18.37 48.49
CA ALA A 206 -8.90 -17.64 48.06
C ALA A 206 -9.30 -16.65 49.17
N PHE A 207 -9.50 -15.39 48.79
CA PHE A 207 -10.32 -14.47 49.57
C PHE A 207 -11.73 -14.50 49.00
N VAL A 208 -12.67 -14.68 49.93
CA VAL A 208 -14.12 -14.59 49.82
C VAL A 208 -14.54 -13.22 49.28
#